data_AF-V4RQH6-F1
#
_entry.id   AF-V4RQH6-F1
#
_cell.length_a   1.000
_cell.length_b   1.000
_cell.length_c   1.000
_cell.angle_alpha   90.00
_cell.angle_beta   90.00
_cell.angle_gamma   90.00
#
_symmetry.space_group_name_H-M   'P 1'
#
loop_
_entity.id
_entity.type
_entity.pdbx_description
1 polymer ?
#
loop_
_entity_poly.entity_id
_entity_poly.type
_entity_poly.pdbx_seq_one_letter_code
_entity_poly.pdbx_strand_id
1 'polypeptide(L)'
;MAALRMDVIKRAIPQEKGGGRPNVIRNRADYAEIVCDIVLGRRSMVQIARRIGVSYCTIQRFKDAFCTPDVARVVMAEAQRAESEEVDEKINAAQDDIQKGLREVIKEQKDLYREIKNRLGDGRDVEDLAPALSQLLRDQGSRSSGC
;
A
#
# COMPACT_ATOMS: atom_id res chain seq x y z
N MET A 1 -5.78 2.54 -1.75
CA MET A 1 -6.50 1.35 -2.24
C MET A 1 -6.17 1.13 -3.69
N ALA A 2 -5.18 0.29 -3.95
CA ALA A 2 -4.93 -0.19 -5.30
C ALA A 2 -6.22 -0.84 -5.83
N ALA A 3 -6.59 -0.50 -7.05
CA ALA A 3 -7.84 -0.97 -7.63
C ALA A 3 -7.66 -2.42 -8.12
N LEU A 4 -8.61 -3.29 -7.79
CA LEU A 4 -8.71 -4.61 -8.41
C LEU A 4 -8.71 -4.48 -9.93
N ARG A 5 -7.87 -5.27 -10.62
CA ARG A 5 -7.79 -5.26 -12.08
C ARG A 5 -8.99 -5.99 -12.69
N MET A 6 -10.05 -5.22 -12.96
CA MET A 6 -11.32 -5.75 -13.46
C MET A 6 -11.16 -6.51 -14.78
N ASP A 7 -10.21 -6.14 -15.62
CA ASP A 7 -10.00 -6.76 -16.93
C ASP A 7 -9.46 -8.19 -16.82
N VAL A 8 -8.68 -8.47 -15.76
CA VAL A 8 -8.20 -9.82 -15.44
C VAL A 8 -9.36 -10.67 -14.97
N ILE A 9 -10.17 -10.12 -14.06
CA ILE A 9 -11.34 -10.81 -13.50
C ILE A 9 -12.37 -11.11 -14.59
N LYS A 10 -12.65 -10.15 -15.48
CA LYS A 10 -13.56 -10.32 -16.63
C LYS A 10 -13.16 -11.48 -17.54
N ARG A 11 -11.85 -11.68 -17.76
CA ARG A 11 -11.30 -12.77 -18.59
C ARG A 11 -11.40 -14.14 -17.90
N ALA A 12 -11.34 -14.17 -16.58
CA ALA A 12 -11.44 -15.42 -15.82
C ALA A 12 -12.89 -15.96 -15.76
N ILE A 13 -13.89 -15.09 -15.89
CA ILE A 13 -15.30 -15.47 -15.79
C ILE A 13 -15.69 -16.37 -16.98
N PRO A 14 -16.21 -17.60 -16.74
CA PRO A 14 -16.57 -18.55 -17.79
C PRO A 14 -17.52 -17.94 -18.80
N GLN A 15 -17.40 -18.27 -20.10
CA GLN A 15 -18.39 -17.84 -21.10
C GLN A 15 -19.75 -18.50 -20.88
N GLU A 16 -20.82 -17.80 -21.26
CA GLU A 16 -22.16 -18.41 -21.28
C GLU A 16 -22.17 -19.58 -22.25
N LYS A 17 -22.53 -20.77 -21.74
CA LYS A 17 -22.66 -21.98 -22.53
C LYS A 17 -24.15 -22.21 -22.81
N GLY A 18 -24.60 -21.96 -24.04
CA GLY A 18 -25.92 -22.39 -24.53
C GLY A 18 -26.69 -21.37 -25.38
N GLY A 19 -27.77 -21.83 -26.01
CA GLY A 19 -28.71 -21.03 -26.82
C GLY A 19 -29.97 -20.58 -26.07
N GLY A 20 -29.92 -20.56 -24.73
CA GLY A 20 -31.03 -20.12 -23.88
C GLY A 20 -31.09 -18.60 -23.72
N ARG A 21 -32.03 -18.14 -22.88
CA ARG A 21 -32.13 -16.72 -22.52
C ARG A 21 -30.83 -16.27 -21.83
N PRO A 22 -30.19 -15.18 -22.29
CA PRO A 22 -28.94 -14.72 -21.70
C PRO A 22 -29.14 -14.24 -20.26
N ASN A 23 -28.13 -14.44 -19.42
CA ASN A 23 -28.14 -14.07 -18.03
C ASN A 23 -28.09 -12.56 -17.89
N VAL A 24 -29.12 -12.02 -17.25
CA VAL A 24 -29.32 -10.58 -17.08
C VAL A 24 -28.17 -9.92 -16.33
N ILE A 25 -27.52 -10.61 -15.39
CA ILE A 25 -26.43 -10.05 -14.58
C ILE A 25 -25.14 -9.97 -15.41
N ARG A 26 -24.85 -10.99 -16.23
CA ARG A 26 -23.65 -11.02 -17.08
C ARG A 26 -23.62 -9.88 -18.11
N ASN A 27 -24.78 -9.50 -18.63
CA ASN A 27 -24.90 -8.45 -19.64
C ASN A 27 -24.73 -7.03 -19.08
N ARG A 28 -24.63 -6.88 -17.75
CA ARG A 28 -24.42 -5.56 -17.14
C ARG A 28 -22.96 -5.15 -17.25
N ALA A 29 -22.70 -3.84 -17.29
CA ALA A 29 -21.33 -3.32 -17.29
C ALA A 29 -20.56 -3.63 -15.98
N ASP A 30 -21.28 -3.75 -14.87
CA ASP A 30 -20.76 -3.96 -13.50
C ASP A 30 -20.67 -5.44 -13.09
N TYR A 31 -20.87 -6.40 -14.02
CA TYR A 31 -20.93 -7.82 -13.68
C TYR A 31 -19.67 -8.36 -12.97
N ALA A 32 -18.49 -7.86 -13.34
CA ALA A 32 -17.23 -8.23 -12.69
C ALA A 32 -17.15 -7.71 -11.25
N GLU A 33 -17.70 -6.52 -10.97
CA GLU A 33 -17.80 -5.98 -9.62
C GLU A 33 -18.72 -6.86 -8.76
N ILE A 34 -19.85 -7.30 -9.33
CA ILE A 34 -20.79 -8.21 -8.67
C ILE A 34 -20.10 -9.54 -8.32
N VAL A 35 -19.30 -10.10 -9.23
CA VAL A 35 -18.50 -11.30 -8.94
C VAL A 35 -17.52 -11.05 -7.78
N CYS A 36 -16.85 -9.89 -7.75
CA CYS A 36 -15.98 -9.52 -6.64
C CYS A 36 -16.74 -9.41 -5.32
N ASP A 37 -17.91 -8.77 -5.31
CA ASP A 37 -18.75 -8.63 -4.12
C ASP A 37 -19.15 -9.99 -3.54
N ILE A 38 -19.49 -10.94 -4.42
CA ILE A 38 -19.87 -12.31 -4.03
C ILE A 38 -18.67 -13.08 -3.49
N VAL A 39 -17.55 -13.09 -4.20
CA VAL A 39 -16.37 -13.90 -3.84
C VAL A 39 -15.69 -13.37 -2.59
N LEU A 40 -15.51 -12.05 -2.49
CA LEU A 40 -14.83 -11.42 -1.36
C LEU A 40 -15.78 -11.17 -0.18
N GLY A 41 -17.07 -11.46 -0.34
CA GLY A 41 -18.07 -11.26 0.72
C GLY A 41 -18.27 -9.80 1.12
N ARG A 42 -17.97 -8.83 0.24
CA ARG A 42 -18.10 -7.39 0.51
C ARG A 42 -19.55 -6.97 0.75
N ARG A 43 -20.49 -7.67 0.11
CA ARG A 43 -21.93 -7.44 0.23
C ARG A 43 -22.64 -8.78 0.30
N SER A 44 -23.73 -8.86 1.05
CA SER A 44 -24.58 -10.05 1.06
C SER A 44 -25.34 -10.17 -0.26
N MET A 45 -25.70 -11.40 -0.67
CA MET A 45 -26.47 -11.62 -1.90
C MET A 45 -27.81 -10.87 -1.91
N VAL A 46 -28.41 -10.64 -0.74
CA VAL A 46 -29.64 -9.84 -0.59
C VAL A 46 -29.37 -8.36 -0.89
N GLN A 47 -28.25 -7.81 -0.43
CA GLN A 47 -27.86 -6.43 -0.74
C GLN A 47 -27.55 -6.26 -2.22
N ILE A 48 -26.85 -7.22 -2.83
CA ILE A 48 -26.56 -7.21 -4.26
C ILE A 48 -27.86 -7.27 -5.06
N ALA A 49 -28.77 -8.18 -4.72
CA ALA A 49 -30.09 -8.32 -5.35
C ALA A 49 -30.87 -6.99 -5.32
N ARG A 50 -30.91 -6.31 -4.17
CA ARG A 50 -31.54 -4.98 -4.02
C ARG A 50 -30.85 -3.91 -4.86
N ARG A 51 -29.51 -3.87 -4.85
CA ARG A 51 -28.72 -2.88 -5.61
C ARG A 51 -29.01 -2.94 -7.10
N ILE A 52 -29.06 -4.15 -7.67
CA ILE A 52 -29.16 -4.33 -9.12
C ILE A 52 -30.60 -4.57 -9.61
N GLY A 53 -31.56 -4.67 -8.69
CA GLY A 53 -32.98 -4.84 -9.00
C GLY A 53 -33.36 -6.23 -9.49
N VAL A 54 -32.73 -7.29 -8.97
CA VAL A 54 -33.05 -8.68 -9.35
C VAL A 54 -33.46 -9.52 -8.14
N SER A 55 -34.05 -10.68 -8.38
CA SER A 55 -34.42 -11.61 -7.31
C SER A 55 -33.17 -12.29 -6.71
N TYR A 56 -33.26 -12.68 -5.43
CA TYR A 56 -32.21 -13.47 -4.77
C TYR A 56 -31.87 -14.75 -5.56
N CYS A 57 -32.89 -15.45 -6.07
CA CYS A 57 -32.70 -16.67 -6.86
C CYS A 57 -31.88 -16.41 -8.14
N THR A 58 -32.01 -15.22 -8.73
CA THR A 58 -31.21 -14.81 -9.91
C THR A 58 -29.73 -14.65 -9.54
N ILE A 59 -29.43 -14.03 -8.39
CA ILE A 59 -28.05 -13.92 -7.87
C ILE A 59 -27.49 -15.31 -7.57
N GLN A 60 -28.26 -16.17 -6.91
CA GLN A 60 -27.83 -17.51 -6.54
C GLN A 60 -27.44 -18.33 -7.78
N ARG A 61 -28.31 -18.36 -8.82
CA ARG A 61 -28.01 -19.03 -10.09
C ARG A 61 -26.78 -18.44 -10.78
N PHE A 62 -26.60 -17.13 -10.73
CA PHE A 62 -25.43 -16.48 -11.30
C PHE A 62 -24.15 -16.87 -10.56
N LYS A 63 -24.17 -16.88 -9.22
CA LYS A 63 -23.05 -17.35 -8.40
C LYS A 63 -22.68 -18.79 -8.79
N ASP A 64 -23.65 -19.69 -8.82
CA ASP A 64 -23.39 -21.11 -9.08
C ASP A 64 -22.84 -21.35 -10.50
N ALA A 65 -23.24 -20.52 -11.47
CA ALA A 65 -22.78 -20.64 -12.86
C ALA A 65 -21.43 -19.96 -13.15
N PHE A 66 -21.13 -18.83 -12.50
CA PHE A 66 -20.01 -17.95 -12.90
C PHE A 66 -18.97 -17.69 -11.80
N CYS A 67 -19.29 -17.90 -10.53
CA CYS A 67 -18.34 -17.80 -9.42
C CYS A 67 -17.68 -19.16 -9.14
N THR A 68 -17.04 -19.73 -10.17
CA THR A 68 -16.35 -21.02 -10.04
C THR A 68 -15.14 -20.92 -9.09
N PRO A 69 -14.62 -22.05 -8.57
CA PRO A 69 -13.41 -22.04 -7.73
C PRO A 69 -12.22 -21.34 -8.42
N ASP A 70 -12.09 -21.46 -9.73
CA ASP A 70 -11.02 -20.81 -10.50
C ASP A 70 -11.19 -19.30 -10.53
N VAL A 71 -12.40 -18.81 -10.75
CA VAL A 71 -12.72 -17.37 -10.68
C VAL A 71 -12.46 -16.85 -9.27
N ALA A 72 -12.86 -17.62 -8.24
CA ALA A 72 -12.63 -17.25 -6.86
C ALA A 72 -11.13 -17.09 -6.56
N ARG A 73 -10.29 -18.02 -7.02
CA ARG A 73 -8.83 -17.94 -6.89
C ARG A 73 -8.26 -16.70 -7.56
N VAL A 74 -8.69 -16.37 -8.78
CA VAL A 74 -8.23 -15.17 -9.48
C VAL A 74 -8.60 -13.90 -8.73
N VAL A 75 -9.86 -13.81 -8.27
CA VAL A 75 -10.34 -12.64 -7.52
C VAL A 75 -9.58 -12.48 -6.20
N MET A 76 -9.33 -13.56 -5.47
CA MET A 76 -8.55 -13.52 -4.23
C MET A 76 -7.10 -13.11 -4.47
N ALA A 77 -6.46 -13.63 -5.53
CA ALA A 77 -5.10 -13.26 -5.89
C ALA A 77 -4.99 -11.76 -6.25
N GLU A 78 -5.95 -11.23 -7.01
CA GLU A 78 -6.00 -9.80 -7.32
C GLU A 78 -6.26 -8.94 -6.08
N ALA A 79 -7.09 -9.42 -5.15
CA ALA A 79 -7.32 -8.72 -3.88
C ALA A 79 -6.05 -8.64 -3.02
N GLN A 80 -5.33 -9.77 -2.91
CA GLN A 80 -4.07 -9.81 -2.18
C GLN A 80 -3.00 -8.92 -2.83
N ARG A 81 -2.91 -8.93 -4.15
CA ARG A 81 -2.00 -8.05 -4.89
C ARG A 81 -2.30 -6.58 -4.62
N ALA A 82 -3.58 -6.19 -4.67
CA ALA A 82 -3.98 -4.80 -4.41
C ALA A 82 -3.62 -4.36 -2.98
N GLU A 83 -3.71 -5.27 -2.01
CA GLU A 83 -3.27 -5.00 -0.64
C GLU A 83 -1.74 -4.85 -0.55
N SER A 84 -0.97 -5.72 -1.21
CA SER A 84 0.49 -5.63 -1.28
C SER A 84 0.97 -4.32 -1.92
N GLU A 85 0.38 -3.91 -3.04
CA GLU A 85 0.73 -2.65 -3.71
C GLU A 85 0.49 -1.43 -2.79
N GLU A 86 -0.60 -1.44 -2.01
CA GLU A 86 -0.84 -0.36 -1.03
C GLU A 86 0.19 -0.34 0.10
N VAL A 87 0.65 -1.50 0.55
CA VAL A 87 1.72 -1.59 1.56
C VAL A 87 3.04 -1.08 0.99
N ASP A 88 3.39 -1.49 -0.23
CA ASP A 88 4.61 -1.07 -0.91
C ASP A 88 4.64 0.45 -1.12
N GLU A 89 3.52 1.05 -1.54
CA GLU A 89 3.38 2.51 -1.68
C GLU A 89 3.67 3.24 -0.35
N LYS A 90 3.14 2.74 0.76
CA LYS A 90 3.38 3.31 2.10
C LYS A 90 4.83 3.15 2.54
N ILE A 91 5.45 2.00 2.27
CA ILE A 91 6.85 1.75 2.59
C ILE A 91 7.75 2.69 1.79
N ASN A 92 7.50 2.85 0.50
CA ASN A 92 8.28 3.74 -0.35
C ASN A 92 8.19 5.20 0.12
N ALA A 93 6.99 5.68 0.46
CA ALA A 93 6.81 7.01 1.02
C ALA A 93 7.59 7.20 2.33
N ALA A 94 7.54 6.22 3.24
CA ALA A 94 8.30 6.28 4.49
C ALA A 94 9.82 6.24 4.25
N GLN A 95 10.29 5.48 3.26
CA GLN A 95 11.71 5.43 2.89
C GLN A 95 12.19 6.78 2.35
N ASP A 96 11.39 7.46 1.53
CA ASP A 96 11.72 8.79 1.01
C ASP A 96 11.90 9.81 2.14
N ASP A 97 11.02 9.78 3.15
CA ASP A 97 11.11 10.64 4.33
C ASP A 97 12.39 10.36 5.14
N ILE A 98 12.73 9.09 5.36
CA ILE A 98 13.97 8.69 6.04
C ILE A 98 15.19 9.16 5.25
N GLN A 99 15.22 8.97 3.93
CA GLN A 99 16.32 9.42 3.09
C GLN A 99 16.49 10.94 3.14
N LYS A 100 15.38 11.69 3.18
CA LYS A 100 15.43 13.15 3.33
C LYS A 100 16.03 13.55 4.68
N GLY A 101 15.58 12.94 5.78
CA GLY A 101 16.14 13.19 7.11
C GLY A 101 17.63 12.88 7.18
N LEU A 102 18.07 11.76 6.60
CA LEU A 102 19.49 11.41 6.51
C LEU A 102 20.32 12.45 5.73
N ARG A 103 19.79 13.00 4.63
CA ARG A 103 20.48 14.06 3.88
C ARG A 103 20.62 15.35 4.70
N GLU A 104 19.61 15.70 5.49
CA GLU A 104 19.66 16.85 6.40
C GLU A 104 20.73 16.67 7.48
N VAL A 105 20.77 15.50 8.13
CA VAL A 105 21.82 15.16 9.11
C VAL A 105 23.22 15.22 8.50
N ILE A 106 23.42 14.66 7.29
CA ILE A 106 24.73 14.72 6.61
C ILE A 106 25.13 16.17 6.32
N LYS A 107 24.17 17.04 5.96
CA LYS A 107 24.43 18.46 5.72
C LYS A 107 24.86 19.14 7.02
N GLU A 108 24.15 18.92 8.12
CA GLU A 108 24.51 19.47 9.43
C GLU A 108 25.89 18.99 9.88
N GLN A 109 26.21 17.71 9.71
CA GLN A 109 27.55 17.18 10.00
C GLN A 109 28.63 17.90 9.18
N LYS A 110 28.42 18.08 7.87
CA LYS A 110 29.37 18.81 7.02
C LYS A 110 29.56 20.26 7.44
N ASP A 111 28.49 20.90 7.93
CA ASP A 111 28.54 22.28 8.40
C ASP A 111 29.29 22.37 9.74
N LEU A 112 29.03 21.43 10.66
CA LEU A 112 29.78 21.29 11.92
C LEU A 112 31.27 21.04 11.67
N TYR A 113 31.63 20.13 10.76
CA TYR A 113 33.04 19.88 10.42
C TYR A 113 33.72 21.12 9.83
N ARG A 114 33.01 21.91 9.01
CA ARG A 114 33.51 23.19 8.50
C ARG A 114 33.71 24.20 9.62
N GLU A 115 32.77 24.31 10.55
CA GLU A 115 32.87 25.20 11.69
C GLU A 115 34.03 24.81 12.62
N ILE A 116 34.19 23.52 12.91
CA ILE A 116 35.31 22.97 13.68
C ILE A 116 36.63 23.28 12.97
N LYS A 117 36.73 23.02 11.66
CA LYS A 117 37.93 23.35 10.86
C LYS A 117 38.25 24.84 10.89
N ASN A 118 37.24 25.70 10.75
CA ASN A 118 37.42 27.15 10.78
C ASN A 118 37.86 27.65 12.17
N ARG A 119 37.36 27.05 13.25
CA ARG A 119 37.77 27.37 14.63
C ARG A 119 39.16 26.82 14.97
N LEU A 120 39.55 25.70 14.39
CA LEU A 120 40.89 25.10 14.53
C LEU A 120 41.99 25.95 13.90
N GLY A 121 41.68 26.64 12.79
CA GLY A 121 42.70 27.30 11.98
C GLY A 121 43.66 26.29 11.33
N ASP A 122 44.45 26.76 10.38
CA ASP A 122 45.28 25.95 9.47
C ASP A 122 46.55 25.33 10.13
N GLY A 123 46.45 24.84 11.38
CA GLY A 123 47.53 24.09 12.03
C GLY A 123 47.72 24.34 13.53
N ARG A 124 46.68 24.24 14.37
CA ARG A 124 46.89 24.04 15.82
C ARG A 124 46.44 22.65 16.25
N ASP A 125 47.27 22.03 17.07
CA ASP A 125 47.20 20.62 17.42
C ASP A 125 45.87 20.26 18.10
N VAL A 126 45.35 19.07 17.74
CA VAL A 126 44.09 18.49 18.24
C VAL A 126 44.04 18.42 19.78
N GLU A 127 45.20 18.45 20.45
CA GLU A 127 45.33 18.48 21.91
C GLU A 127 44.74 19.75 22.56
N ASP A 128 44.73 20.90 21.86
CA ASP A 128 44.12 22.14 22.35
C ASP A 128 42.58 22.13 22.32
N LEU A 129 41.99 21.22 21.53
CA LEU A 129 40.53 21.08 21.39
C LEU A 129 39.91 20.05 22.33
N ALA A 130 40.70 19.19 22.96
CA ALA A 130 40.21 18.15 23.86
C ALA A 130 39.28 18.69 24.97
N PRO A 131 39.52 19.89 25.56
CA PRO A 131 38.61 20.47 26.53
C PRO A 131 37.26 20.87 25.92
N ALA A 132 37.26 21.50 24.74
CA ALA A 132 36.05 22.00 24.08
C ALA A 132 35.17 20.85 23.55
N LEU A 133 35.77 19.80 22.99
CA LEU A 133 35.07 18.58 22.56
C LEU A 133 34.51 17.80 23.75
N SER A 134 35.25 17.71 24.86
CA SER A 134 34.77 17.06 26.10
C SER A 134 33.58 17.80 26.73
N GLN A 135 33.54 19.12 26.60
CA GLN A 135 32.44 19.94 27.11
C GLN A 135 31.19 19.79 26.24
N LEU A 136 31.36 19.74 24.92
CA LEU A 136 30.26 19.54 23.96
C LEU A 136 29.64 18.13 24.08
N LEU A 137 30.45 17.10 24.35
CA LEU A 137 29.97 15.74 24.63
C LEU A 137 29.23 15.63 25.98
N ARG A 138 29.62 16.38 27.02
CA ARG A 138 28.86 16.46 28.29
C ARG A 138 27.53 17.17 28.14
N ASP A 139 27.49 18.25 27.37
CA ASP A 139 26.25 18.99 27.12
C ASP A 139 25.27 18.18 26.26
N GLN A 140 25.77 17.30 25.38
CA GLN A 140 24.91 16.36 24.65
C GLN A 140 24.39 15.21 25.54
N GLY A 141 25.20 14.71 26.48
CA GLY A 141 24.77 13.67 27.43
C GLY A 141 23.74 14.13 28.47
N SER A 142 23.73 15.43 28.82
CA SER A 142 22.77 16.02 29.76
C SER A 142 21.45 16.43 29.09
N ARG A 143 21.46 16.72 27.78
CA ARG A 143 20.24 17.03 27.01
C ARG A 143 19.44 15.82 26.58
N SER A 144 20.06 14.64 26.48
CA SER A 144 19.38 13.39 26.13
C SER A 144 18.75 12.64 27.32
N SER A 145 19.01 13.09 28.56
CA SER A 145 18.53 12.47 29.81
C SER A 145 17.48 13.31 30.56
N GLY A 146 16.95 14.36 29.91
CA GLY A 146 15.98 15.31 30.48
C GLY A 146 14.60 15.30 29.82
N CYS A 147 14.14 14.14 29.31
CA CYS A 147 12.75 13.87 28.93
C CYS A 147 12.37 12.46 29.40
#